data_AF-A0A935Y233-F1
#
_entry.id   AF-A0A935Y233-F1
#
_cell.length_a   1.000
_cell.length_b   1.000
_cell.length_c   1.000
_cell.angle_alpha   90.00
_cell.angle_beta   90.00
_cell.angle_gamma   90.00
#
_symmetry.space_group_name_H-M   'P 1'
#
loop_
_entity.id
_entity.type
_entity.pdbx_description
1 polymer ?
#
loop_
_entity_poly.entity_id
_entity_poly.type
_entity_poly.pdbx_seq_one_letter_code
_entity_poly.pdbx_strand_id
1 'polypeptide(L)'
;MNQIAEGISEYVPMNQRSQIINYRGNKIYMDAYNANPSSMEIALENFGQMVHPKKWLILGSMAELGKYSTEEHKKVLEMALECKPETIILVGSGYDAIKETPQHVVKCSVVGEAKDWLDRYLHEGACILIKGSRSNALEKLID
;
A
#
# COMPACT_ATOMS: atom_id res chain seq x y z
N MET A 1 -15.18 -10.30 -34.46
CA MET A 1 -14.94 -9.30 -33.39
C MET A 1 -14.74 -10.07 -32.10
N ASN A 2 -13.57 -9.90 -31.48
CA ASN A 2 -12.98 -10.83 -30.50
C ASN A 2 -13.69 -10.77 -29.14
N GLN A 3 -14.34 -11.87 -28.73
CA GLN A 3 -14.87 -12.08 -27.38
C GLN A 3 -13.81 -11.91 -26.26
N ILE A 4 -12.52 -12.00 -26.60
CA ILE A 4 -11.40 -11.74 -25.69
C ILE A 4 -11.32 -10.25 -25.31
N ALA A 5 -11.69 -9.33 -26.21
CA ALA A 5 -11.60 -7.90 -25.95
C ALA A 5 -12.70 -7.40 -24.99
N GLU A 6 -13.91 -7.97 -25.08
CA GLU A 6 -15.01 -7.65 -24.17
C GLU A 6 -14.75 -8.18 -22.75
N GLY A 7 -14.24 -9.42 -22.62
CA GLY A 7 -13.95 -10.01 -21.30
C GLY A 7 -12.83 -9.30 -20.50
N ILE A 8 -11.90 -8.63 -21.18
CA ILE A 8 -10.84 -7.82 -20.52
C ILE A 8 -11.40 -6.47 -20.05
N SER A 9 -12.37 -5.90 -20.78
CA SER A 9 -12.99 -4.60 -20.48
C SER A 9 -13.89 -4.64 -19.24
N GLU A 10 -14.44 -5.81 -18.90
CA GLU A 10 -15.37 -6.00 -17.78
C GLU A 10 -14.71 -6.65 -16.55
N TYR A 11 -13.43 -7.01 -16.62
CA TYR A 11 -12.74 -7.63 -15.50
C TYR A 11 -12.52 -6.61 -14.37
N VAL A 12 -13.45 -6.59 -13.42
CA VAL A 12 -13.27 -5.98 -12.11
C VAL A 12 -12.62 -7.04 -11.21
N PRO A 13 -11.31 -6.96 -10.92
CA PRO A 13 -10.67 -7.91 -10.02
C PRO A 13 -11.35 -7.87 -8.66
N MET A 14 -12.12 -8.90 -8.28
CA MET A 14 -12.77 -9.00 -6.96
C MET A 14 -11.84 -9.59 -5.87
N ASN A 15 -10.56 -9.79 -6.19
CA ASN A 15 -9.59 -10.50 -5.35
C ASN A 15 -8.54 -9.59 -4.71
N GLN A 16 -8.89 -8.33 -4.40
CA GLN A 16 -7.99 -7.35 -3.76
C GLN A 16 -6.73 -7.02 -4.59
N ARG A 17 -6.78 -7.25 -5.90
CA ARG A 17 -5.72 -6.85 -6.85
C ARG A 17 -6.18 -5.63 -7.63
N SER A 18 -5.40 -4.56 -7.61
CA SER A 18 -5.59 -3.38 -8.47
C SER A 18 -7.02 -2.84 -8.50
N GLN A 19 -7.66 -2.72 -7.33
CA GLN A 19 -9.01 -2.15 -7.20
C GLN A 19 -8.94 -0.64 -6.92
N ILE A 20 -9.91 0.11 -7.43
CA ILE A 20 -10.13 1.51 -7.06
C ILE A 20 -11.39 1.59 -6.20
N ILE A 21 -11.25 2.06 -4.97
CA ILE A 21 -12.31 2.09 -3.97
C ILE A 21 -12.50 3.53 -3.48
N ASN A 22 -13.76 3.95 -3.27
CA ASN A 22 -14.06 5.19 -2.56
C ASN A 22 -14.39 4.86 -1.10
N TYR A 23 -13.65 5.44 -0.16
CA TYR A 23 -13.83 5.21 1.27
C TYR A 23 -13.74 6.53 2.04
N ARG A 24 -14.82 6.91 2.74
CA ARG A 24 -14.89 8.15 3.54
C ARG A 24 -14.40 9.42 2.80
N GLY A 25 -14.76 9.56 1.52
CA GLY A 25 -14.33 10.70 0.69
C GLY A 25 -12.89 10.62 0.15
N ASN A 26 -12.23 9.46 0.27
CA ASN A 26 -10.87 9.21 -0.22
C ASN A 26 -10.88 8.20 -1.37
N LYS A 27 -9.91 8.33 -2.27
CA LYS A 27 -9.67 7.37 -3.36
C LYS A 27 -8.57 6.41 -2.96
N ILE A 28 -8.88 5.12 -2.95
CA ILE A 28 -7.98 4.04 -2.55
C ILE A 28 -7.63 3.17 -3.75
N TYR A 29 -6.34 2.96 -3.97
CA TYR A 29 -5.76 1.98 -4.87
C TYR A 29 -5.36 0.77 -4.03
N MET A 30 -6.16 -0.30 -4.09
CA MET A 30 -6.01 -1.49 -3.25
C MET A 30 -5.33 -2.62 -4.04
N ASP A 31 -4.16 -3.06 -3.56
CA ASP A 31 -3.40 -4.20 -4.06
C ASP A 31 -2.79 -5.02 -2.90
N ALA A 32 -3.66 -5.60 -2.07
CA ALA A 32 -3.27 -6.25 -0.80
C ALA A 32 -3.21 -7.79 -0.84
N TYR A 33 -3.32 -8.40 -2.03
CA TYR A 33 -3.27 -9.85 -2.16
C TYR A 33 -1.84 -10.39 -2.12
N ASN A 34 -0.93 -9.77 -2.89
CA ASN A 34 0.46 -10.20 -3.04
C ASN A 34 1.41 -8.99 -2.87
N ALA A 35 2.44 -9.18 -2.05
CA ALA A 35 3.57 -8.28 -1.97
C ALA A 35 4.88 -9.05 -2.07
N ASN A 36 5.64 -8.70 -3.10
CA ASN A 36 7.04 -9.06 -3.32
C ASN A 36 7.77 -7.83 -3.88
N PRO A 37 9.12 -7.79 -3.88
CA PRO A 37 9.88 -6.59 -4.23
C PRO A 37 9.50 -5.99 -5.59
N SER A 38 9.48 -6.80 -6.65
CA SER A 38 9.15 -6.34 -8.00
C SER A 38 7.72 -5.77 -8.10
N SER A 39 6.74 -6.40 -7.45
CA SER A 39 5.37 -5.88 -7.46
C SER A 39 5.24 -4.57 -6.67
N MET A 40 6.00 -4.42 -5.57
CA MET A 40 6.02 -3.18 -4.77
C MET A 40 6.61 -2.04 -5.58
N GLU A 41 7.73 -2.29 -6.26
CA GLU A 41 8.41 -1.34 -7.14
C GLU A 41 7.46 -0.81 -8.22
N ILE A 42 6.80 -1.70 -8.98
CA ILE A 42 5.84 -1.30 -10.03
C ILE A 42 4.67 -0.50 -9.45
N ALA A 43 4.13 -0.89 -8.30
CA ALA A 43 3.02 -0.17 -7.67
C ALA A 43 3.43 1.23 -7.22
N LEU A 44 4.63 1.37 -6.65
CA LEU A 44 5.18 2.65 -6.19
C LEU A 44 5.53 3.56 -7.38
N GLU A 45 6.12 3.03 -8.46
CA GLU A 45 6.38 3.80 -9.67
C GLU A 45 5.09 4.36 -10.27
N ASN A 46 4.08 3.51 -10.46
CA ASN A 46 2.79 3.92 -11.03
C ASN A 46 2.09 4.95 -10.13
N PHE A 47 2.05 4.71 -8.82
CA PHE A 47 1.42 5.64 -7.88
C PHE A 47 2.21 6.95 -7.74
N GLY A 48 3.54 6.89 -7.83
CA GLY A 48 4.44 8.03 -7.83
C GLY A 48 4.16 9.00 -8.98
N GLN A 49 3.88 8.48 -10.17
CA GLN A 49 3.58 9.27 -11.37
C GLN A 49 2.25 10.03 -11.30
N MET A 50 1.31 9.59 -10.46
CA MET A 50 0.02 10.27 -10.33
C MET A 50 0.19 11.66 -9.67
N VAL A 51 -0.49 12.68 -10.18
CA VAL A 51 -0.46 14.01 -9.53
C VAL A 51 -1.64 14.13 -8.58
N HIS A 52 -1.35 14.27 -7.28
CA HIS A 52 -2.37 14.48 -6.25
C HIS A 52 -1.79 15.25 -5.05
N PRO A 53 -2.49 16.24 -4.47
CA PRO A 53 -1.95 17.07 -3.40
C PRO A 53 -1.80 16.35 -2.06
N LYS A 54 -2.62 15.32 -1.81
CA LYS A 54 -2.62 14.53 -0.57
C LYS A 54 -2.43 13.05 -0.91
N LYS A 55 -1.19 12.58 -0.87
CA LYS A 55 -0.86 11.17 -1.15
C LYS A 55 -0.52 10.44 0.13
N TRP A 56 -1.11 9.26 0.31
CA TRP A 56 -0.84 8.39 1.45
C TRP A 56 -0.43 7.01 0.92
N LEU A 57 0.52 6.37 1.60
CA LEU A 57 0.92 4.99 1.31
C LEU A 57 0.77 4.14 2.55
N ILE A 58 0.12 2.99 2.40
CA ILE A 58 -0.04 1.98 3.45
C ILE A 58 0.56 0.69 2.93
N LEU A 59 1.73 0.34 3.45
CA LEU A 59 2.59 -0.71 2.91
C LEU A 59 2.77 -1.83 3.93
N GLY A 60 2.31 -3.03 3.58
CA GLY A 60 2.46 -4.24 4.37
C GLY A 60 3.78 -4.95 4.10
N SER A 61 4.25 -5.69 5.10
CA SER A 61 5.46 -6.51 4.99
C SER A 61 5.35 -7.55 3.87
N MET A 62 6.43 -7.71 3.12
CA MET A 62 6.59 -8.74 2.11
C MET A 62 6.92 -10.09 2.77
N ALA A 63 6.37 -11.17 2.22
CA ALA A 63 6.60 -12.53 2.73
C ALA A 63 7.85 -13.17 2.10
N GLU A 64 8.38 -14.21 2.75
CA GLU A 64 9.35 -15.16 2.17
C GLU A 64 10.71 -14.59 1.71
N LEU A 65 11.13 -13.42 2.22
CA LEU A 65 12.39 -12.77 1.81
C LEU A 65 13.65 -13.33 2.50
N GLY A 66 13.50 -14.08 3.60
CA GLY A 66 14.63 -14.63 4.36
C GLY A 66 15.67 -13.57 4.74
N LYS A 67 16.93 -13.81 4.40
CA LYS A 67 18.06 -12.92 4.71
C LYS A 67 18.00 -11.54 4.02
N TYR A 68 17.22 -11.42 2.94
CA TYR A 68 17.08 -10.17 2.18
C TYR A 68 15.98 -9.25 2.74
N SER A 69 15.20 -9.73 3.71
CA SER A 69 14.04 -9.01 4.23
C SER A 69 14.35 -7.55 4.60
N THR A 70 15.41 -7.31 5.39
CA THR A 70 15.76 -5.96 5.82
C THR A 70 16.11 -5.03 4.67
N GLU A 71 16.85 -5.52 3.67
CA GLU A 71 17.31 -4.71 2.54
C GLU A 71 16.14 -4.35 1.62
N GLU A 72 15.30 -5.32 1.29
CA GLU A 72 14.14 -5.11 0.41
C GLU A 72 13.09 -4.20 1.05
N HIS A 73 12.81 -4.34 2.35
CA HIS A 73 11.88 -3.44 3.03
C HIS A 73 12.42 -2.01 3.12
N LYS A 74 13.74 -1.84 3.23
CA LYS A 74 14.38 -0.51 3.16
C LYS A 74 14.23 0.09 1.76
N LYS A 75 14.51 -0.67 0.71
CA LYS A 75 14.33 -0.22 -0.69
C LYS A 75 12.89 0.23 -0.92
N VAL A 76 11.91 -0.54 -0.47
CA VAL A 76 10.48 -0.17 -0.55
C VAL A 76 10.18 1.15 0.17
N LEU A 77 10.73 1.37 1.36
CA LEU A 77 10.55 2.63 2.08
C LEU A 77 11.19 3.81 1.34
N GLU A 78 12.40 3.64 0.81
CA GLU A 78 13.09 4.68 0.03
C GLU A 78 12.26 5.10 -1.19
N MET A 79 11.77 4.14 -1.97
CA MET A 79 10.88 4.39 -3.10
C MET A 79 9.55 5.04 -2.68
N ALA A 80 9.00 4.64 -1.53
CA ALA A 80 7.78 5.24 -1.00
C ALA A 80 7.99 6.72 -0.63
N LEU A 81 9.16 7.09 -0.12
CA LEU A 81 9.52 8.48 0.19
C LEU A 81 9.68 9.32 -1.09
N GLU A 82 10.17 8.74 -2.18
CA GLU A 82 10.28 9.42 -3.48
C GLU A 82 8.91 9.81 -4.07
N CYS A 83 7.84 9.11 -3.68
CA CYS A 83 6.47 9.47 -4.05
C CYS A 83 5.98 10.80 -3.41
N LYS A 84 6.78 11.40 -2.52
CA LYS A 84 6.49 12.61 -1.73
C LYS A 84 5.13 12.57 -1.04
N PRO A 85 4.82 11.51 -0.28
CA PRO A 85 3.55 11.41 0.40
C PRO A 85 3.47 12.34 1.61
N GLU A 86 2.24 12.67 1.97
CA GLU A 86 1.93 13.33 3.23
C GLU A 86 2.10 12.37 4.41
N THR A 87 1.86 11.07 4.19
CA THR A 87 1.99 10.03 5.22
C THR A 87 2.33 8.68 4.61
N ILE A 88 3.20 7.92 5.28
CA ILE A 88 3.47 6.51 5.02
C ILE A 88 3.12 5.72 6.29
N ILE A 89 2.34 4.65 6.16
CA ILE A 89 2.08 3.69 7.23
C ILE A 89 2.69 2.35 6.81
N LEU A 90 3.67 1.88 7.57
CA LEU A 90 4.32 0.59 7.38
C LEU A 90 3.69 -0.42 8.34
N VAL A 91 3.25 -1.57 7.82
CA VAL A 91 2.53 -2.57 8.61
C VAL A 91 3.27 -3.91 8.61
N GLY A 92 3.54 -4.44 9.80
CA GLY A 92 4.15 -5.74 10.02
C GLY A 92 5.66 -5.70 10.28
N SER A 93 6.19 -6.84 10.74
CA SER A 93 7.54 -6.98 11.30
C SER A 93 8.67 -6.86 10.29
N GLY A 94 8.39 -6.87 8.98
CA GLY A 94 9.39 -6.67 7.93
C GLY A 94 10.12 -5.32 8.06
N TYR A 95 9.48 -4.36 8.72
CA TYR A 95 10.00 -3.00 8.93
C TYR A 95 10.67 -2.80 10.31
N ASP A 96 10.72 -3.80 11.19
CA ASP A 96 11.27 -3.66 12.57
C ASP A 96 12.79 -3.38 12.61
N ALA A 97 13.49 -3.82 11.57
CA ALA A 97 14.91 -3.58 11.39
C ALA A 97 15.23 -2.13 10.98
N ILE A 98 14.23 -1.37 10.51
CA ILE A 98 14.38 0.06 10.17
C ILE A 98 14.21 0.87 11.46
N LYS A 99 15.32 1.36 12.01
CA LYS A 99 15.31 2.05 13.31
C LYS A 99 14.87 3.51 13.22
N GLU A 100 15.29 4.18 12.17
CA GLU A 100 15.02 5.60 11.96
C GLU A 100 14.16 5.79 10.72
N THR A 101 13.10 6.58 10.86
CA THR A 101 12.21 6.96 9.77
C THR A 101 11.83 8.43 9.91
N PRO A 102 11.51 9.14 8.81
CA PRO A 102 10.98 10.50 8.89
C PRO A 102 9.71 10.58 9.74
N GLN A 103 9.39 11.78 10.26
CA GLN A 103 8.24 12.00 11.15
C GLN A 103 6.89 11.60 10.53
N HIS A 104 6.75 11.71 9.21
CA HIS A 104 5.53 11.35 8.48
C HIS A 104 5.45 9.85 8.15
N VAL A 105 6.36 9.03 8.68
CA VAL A 105 6.34 7.58 8.56
C VAL A 105 5.94 6.97 9.89
N VAL A 106 4.84 6.23 9.88
CA VAL A 106 4.28 5.53 11.02
C VAL A 106 4.53 4.04 10.84
N LYS A 107 5.02 3.37 11.87
CA LYS A 107 5.18 1.92 11.88
C LYS A 107 4.15 1.29 12.81
N CYS A 108 3.45 0.30 12.30
CA CYS A 108 2.45 -0.47 12.99
C CYS A 108 2.85 -1.95 12.94
N SER A 109 2.81 -2.65 14.07
CA SER A 109 3.12 -4.07 14.11
C SER A 109 2.01 -4.91 13.49
N VAL A 110 0.77 -4.44 13.55
CA VAL A 110 -0.43 -5.15 13.04
C VAL A 110 -1.42 -4.19 12.38
N VAL A 111 -2.30 -4.74 11.54
CA VAL A 111 -3.32 -3.95 10.81
C VAL A 111 -4.29 -3.20 11.73
N GLY A 112 -4.56 -3.70 12.94
CA GLY A 112 -5.41 -3.02 13.91
C GLY A 112 -4.87 -1.65 14.32
N GLU A 113 -3.56 -1.55 14.58
CA GLU A 113 -2.91 -0.27 14.91
C GLU A 113 -2.96 0.71 13.74
N ALA A 114 -2.79 0.20 12.51
CA ALA A 114 -2.91 1.02 11.31
C ALA A 114 -4.36 1.51 11.12
N LYS A 115 -5.37 0.68 11.43
CA LYS A 115 -6.79 1.07 11.38
C LYS A 115 -7.09 2.17 12.39
N ASP A 116 -6.66 1.99 13.65
CA ASP A 116 -6.84 2.99 14.70
C ASP A 116 -6.19 4.33 14.35
N TRP A 117 -5.01 4.29 13.72
CA TRP A 117 -4.32 5.48 13.25
C TRP A 117 -5.07 6.16 12.10
N LEU A 118 -5.50 5.39 11.08
CA LEU A 118 -6.31 5.91 9.98
C LEU A 118 -7.60 6.56 10.48
N ASP A 119 -8.32 5.90 11.39
CA ASP A 119 -9.58 6.41 11.94
C ASP A 119 -9.39 7.76 12.68
N ARG A 120 -8.20 8.00 13.23
CA ARG A 120 -7.88 9.24 13.95
C ARG A 120 -7.40 10.38 13.05
N TYR A 121 -6.62 10.07 12.01
CA TYR A 121 -5.85 11.08 11.27
C TYR A 121 -6.25 11.21 9.79
N LEU A 122 -6.94 10.22 9.21
CA LEU A 122 -7.35 10.29 7.82
C LEU A 122 -8.56 11.23 7.68
N HIS A 123 -8.32 12.37 7.04
CA HIS A 123 -9.36 13.28 6.59
C HIS A 123 -9.69 13.03 5.10
N GLU A 124 -10.79 13.59 4.62
CA GLU A 124 -11.26 13.41 3.24
C GLU A 124 -10.33 14.03 2.18
N GLY A 125 -10.47 13.53 0.96
CA GLY A 125 -9.77 14.06 -0.21
C GLY A 125 -8.32 13.58 -0.35
N ALA A 126 -7.94 12.46 0.26
CA ALA A 126 -6.67 11.79 0.03
C ALA A 126 -6.73 10.78 -1.14
N CYS A 127 -5.58 10.57 -1.76
CA CYS A 127 -5.30 9.48 -2.69
C CYS A 127 -4.37 8.50 -1.98
N ILE A 128 -4.80 7.25 -1.83
CA ILE A 128 -4.16 6.28 -0.94
C ILE A 128 -3.77 5.03 -1.73
N LEU A 129 -2.53 4.60 -1.62
CA LEU A 129 -2.11 3.25 -2.04
C LEU A 129 -2.13 2.33 -0.84
N ILE A 130 -2.85 1.20 -0.92
CA ILE A 130 -2.79 0.12 0.06
C ILE A 130 -2.20 -1.10 -0.63
N LYS A 131 -1.00 -1.51 -0.19
CA LYS A 131 -0.31 -2.64 -0.79
C LYS A 131 0.34 -3.51 0.27
N GLY A 132 0.17 -4.82 0.18
CA GLY A 132 0.71 -5.75 1.17
C GLY A 132 0.52 -7.20 0.76
N SER A 133 1.10 -8.10 1.55
CA SER A 133 0.84 -9.53 1.39
C SER A 133 -0.44 -9.90 2.12
N ARG A 134 -1.09 -10.99 1.69
CA ARG A 134 -2.33 -11.48 2.31
C ARG A 134 -2.24 -11.68 3.84
N SER A 135 -1.06 -12.02 4.37
CA SER A 135 -0.86 -12.19 5.82
C SER A 135 -0.96 -10.88 6.61
N ASN A 136 -0.81 -9.72 5.95
CA ASN A 136 -1.01 -8.42 6.59
C ASN A 136 -2.50 -8.08 6.79
N ALA A 137 -3.41 -8.71 6.03
CA ALA A 137 -4.86 -8.49 6.07
C ALA A 137 -5.26 -7.00 5.92
N LEU A 138 -4.57 -6.25 5.04
CA LEU A 138 -4.77 -4.80 4.89
C LEU A 138 -6.15 -4.42 4.33
N GLU A 139 -6.89 -5.37 3.75
CA GLU A 139 -8.29 -5.18 3.37
C GLU A 139 -9.14 -4.71 4.57
N LYS A 140 -8.79 -5.11 5.80
CA LYS A 140 -9.52 -4.76 7.02
C LYS A 140 -9.49 -3.28 7.38
N LEU A 141 -8.61 -2.50 6.74
CA LEU A 141 -8.54 -1.06 6.95
C LEU A 141 -9.81 -0.35 6.46
N ILE A 142 -10.48 -0.93 5.46
CA ILE A 142 -11.67 -0.36 4.82
C ILE A 142 -12.98 -1.09 5.17
N ASP A 143 -12.90 -2.08 6.07
CA ASP A 143 -14.07 -2.75 6.66
C ASP A 143 -14.81 -1.84 7.65
#